data_AF-A0A1J5GVY6-F1
#
_entry.id   AF-A0A1J5GVY6-F1
#
_cell.length_a   1.000
_cell.length_b   1.000
_cell.length_c   1.000
_cell.angle_alpha   90.00
_cell.angle_beta   90.00
_cell.angle_gamma   90.00
#
_symmetry.space_group_name_H-M   'P 1'
#
loop_
_entity.id
_entity.type
_entity.pdbx_description
1 polymer ?
#
loop_
_entity_poly.entity_id
_entity_poly.type
_entity_poly.pdbx_seq_one_letter_code
_entity_poly.pdbx_strand_id
1 'polypeptide(L)'
;MRFLKVGAVVFGALVVTTLGISASDLLSGKGGSLLGMLVATKEVGVCPVDMVHVPTASSFTCIDRYEASPSDSCPLLTLTSSIDTQRNLNEQSCRSTAVKAVLPWTYVTREQAATLCARAGKRLPTANEWYMASIGTPDDAEKCNTSTNGIWASGSNPACLSATGIYDAVGNVWEWVQDDVRDNKYGETPLPPEGYVAQVDMAGIPSLTETKPNELFYDDYFWSREIGVFGMLRGGFYASDSDGGLYAVHAKTAPTSATVAIGFRCVR
;
A
#
# COMPACT_ATOMS: atom_id res chain seq x y z
N MET A 1 -15.18 41.90 52.92
CA MET A 1 -13.81 41.32 52.82
C MET A 1 -13.71 39.83 53.18
N ARG A 2 -14.51 39.28 54.10
CA ARG A 2 -14.48 37.83 54.45
C ARG A 2 -14.95 36.91 53.30
N PHE A 3 -16.01 37.26 52.60
CA PHE A 3 -16.55 36.47 51.48
C PHE A 3 -15.61 36.36 50.27
N LEU A 4 -14.84 37.41 49.98
CA LEU A 4 -13.84 37.39 48.90
C LEU A 4 -12.68 36.43 49.22
N LYS A 5 -12.25 36.38 50.50
CA LYS A 5 -11.20 35.47 50.96
C LYS A 5 -11.66 34.01 50.93
N VAL A 6 -12.90 33.73 51.32
CA VAL A 6 -13.46 32.37 51.26
C VAL A 6 -13.65 31.93 49.81
N GLY A 7 -14.13 32.82 48.92
CA GLY A 7 -14.25 32.52 47.49
C GLY A 7 -12.90 32.22 46.82
N ALA A 8 -11.86 33.00 47.15
CA ALA A 8 -10.51 32.77 46.63
C ALA A 8 -9.91 31.45 47.16
N VAL A 9 -10.17 31.09 48.41
CA VAL A 9 -9.70 29.81 48.99
C VAL A 9 -10.42 28.62 48.37
N VAL A 10 -11.74 28.70 48.17
CA VAL A 10 -12.51 27.63 47.53
C VAL A 10 -12.11 27.47 46.07
N PHE A 11 -11.97 28.56 45.32
CA PHE A 11 -11.53 28.53 43.93
C PHE A 11 -10.09 28.01 43.81
N GLY A 12 -9.19 28.46 44.68
CA GLY A 12 -7.82 27.98 44.73
C GLY A 12 -7.72 26.49 45.07
N ALA A 13 -8.52 26.01 46.03
CA ALA A 13 -8.60 24.59 46.37
C ALA A 13 -9.13 23.76 45.20
N LEU A 14 -10.17 24.24 44.51
CA LEU A 14 -10.73 23.57 43.34
C LEU A 14 -9.70 23.45 42.21
N VAL A 15 -8.99 24.54 41.90
CA VAL A 15 -7.93 24.56 40.87
C VAL A 15 -6.75 23.66 41.25
N VAL A 16 -6.33 23.64 42.52
CA VAL A 16 -5.25 22.76 42.97
C VAL A 16 -5.67 21.29 42.94
N THR A 17 -6.92 20.97 43.31
CA THR A 17 -7.42 19.59 43.20
C THR A 17 -7.55 19.13 41.75
N THR A 18 -8.02 19.97 40.83
CA THR A 18 -8.15 19.60 39.41
C THR A 18 -6.78 19.43 38.74
N LEU A 19 -5.81 20.28 39.06
CA LEU A 19 -4.43 20.13 38.60
C LEU A 19 -3.75 18.91 39.22
N GLY A 20 -4.02 18.60 40.50
CA GLY A 20 -3.49 17.42 41.18
C GLY A 20 -4.01 16.09 40.61
N ILE A 21 -5.28 16.06 40.21
CA ILE A 21 -5.87 14.91 39.50
C ILE A 21 -5.20 14.73 38.13
N SER A 22 -5.02 15.82 37.36
CA SER A 22 -4.37 15.77 36.04
C SER A 22 -2.90 15.32 36.07
N ALA A 23 -2.15 15.68 37.12
CA ALA A 23 -0.77 15.21 37.29
C ALA A 23 -0.70 13.72 37.67
N SER A 24 -1.68 13.24 38.44
CA SER A 24 -1.78 11.84 38.85
C SER A 24 -2.17 10.92 37.68
N ASP A 25 -3.06 11.38 36.79
CA ASP A 25 -3.49 10.64 35.60
C ASP A 25 -2.37 10.57 34.52
N LEU A 26 -1.50 11.59 34.44
CA LEU A 26 -0.33 11.59 33.56
C LEU A 26 0.74 10.58 34.01
N LEU A 27 0.89 10.36 35.31
CA LEU A 27 1.86 9.42 35.90
C LEU A 27 1.34 7.97 35.93
N SER A 28 0.02 7.76 35.87
CA SER A 28 -0.60 6.43 35.98
C SER A 28 -1.07 5.84 34.64
N GLY A 29 -0.77 6.50 33.52
CA GLY A 29 -0.87 5.92 32.18
C GLY A 29 -2.28 5.49 31.77
N LYS A 30 -3.33 6.07 32.37
CA LYS A 30 -4.73 5.75 32.05
C LYS A 30 -5.53 7.01 31.73
N GLY A 31 -5.81 7.20 30.44
CA GLY A 31 -7.04 7.84 29.96
C GLY A 31 -7.00 9.36 29.85
N GLY A 32 -7.15 9.85 28.62
CA GLY A 32 -7.09 11.27 28.28
C GLY A 32 -8.18 12.12 28.94
N SER A 33 -7.80 13.34 29.30
CA SER A 33 -8.69 14.41 29.73
C SER A 33 -9.74 14.74 28.66
N LEU A 34 -10.99 14.99 29.06
CA LEU A 34 -12.09 15.45 28.21
C LEU A 34 -11.73 16.73 27.42
N LEU A 35 -10.86 17.58 27.98
CA LEU A 35 -10.32 18.75 27.27
C LEU A 35 -9.31 18.35 26.17
N GLY A 36 -8.53 17.28 26.41
CA GLY A 36 -7.68 16.66 25.40
C GLY A 36 -8.48 16.02 24.27
N MET A 37 -9.66 15.45 24.58
CA MET A 37 -10.60 14.98 23.56
C MET A 37 -11.22 16.13 22.76
N LEU A 38 -11.58 17.26 23.39
CA LEU A 38 -12.17 18.42 22.70
C LEU A 38 -11.17 19.24 21.86
N VAL A 39 -9.88 19.22 22.21
CA VAL A 39 -8.82 19.84 21.40
C VAL A 39 -8.31 18.88 20.31
N ALA A 40 -8.53 17.57 20.46
CA ALA A 40 -8.20 16.55 19.46
C ALA A 40 -9.28 16.36 18.37
N THR A 41 -10.35 17.16 18.34
CA THR A 41 -11.35 17.14 17.24
C THR A 41 -11.05 18.13 16.12
N LYS A 42 -9.76 18.38 15.83
CA LYS A 42 -9.38 18.71 14.46
C LYS A 42 -9.07 17.38 13.81
N GLU A 43 -9.97 16.87 12.98
CA GLU A 43 -9.77 15.62 12.24
C GLU A 43 -8.44 15.66 11.47
N VAL A 44 -7.39 15.17 12.10
CA VAL A 44 -6.26 14.59 11.38
C VAL A 44 -6.78 13.20 11.05
N GLY A 45 -7.34 13.05 9.84
CA GLY A 45 -7.64 11.72 9.32
C GLY A 45 -6.45 10.81 9.60
N VAL A 46 -6.71 9.59 10.08
CA VAL A 46 -5.68 8.61 10.45
C VAL A 46 -4.63 8.46 9.34
N CYS A 47 -5.05 8.67 8.09
CA CYS A 47 -4.22 8.69 6.91
C CYS A 47 -4.25 10.04 6.18
N PRO A 48 -3.15 10.41 5.48
CA PRO A 48 -3.14 11.50 4.50
C PRO A 48 -4.27 11.36 3.46
N VAL A 49 -4.67 12.46 2.82
CA VAL A 49 -5.81 12.55 1.88
C VAL A 49 -5.79 11.46 0.79
N ASP A 50 -4.59 11.15 0.30
CA ASP A 50 -4.33 10.22 -0.81
C ASP A 50 -4.10 8.77 -0.34
N MET A 51 -4.35 8.49 0.93
CA MET A 51 -4.18 7.17 1.53
C MET A 51 -5.47 6.67 2.16
N VAL A 52 -5.52 5.36 2.35
CA VAL A 52 -6.63 4.61 2.93
C VAL A 52 -6.16 3.97 4.23
N HIS A 53 -6.96 4.11 5.28
CA HIS A 53 -6.71 3.43 6.55
C HIS A 53 -7.14 1.97 6.44
N VAL A 54 -6.24 1.04 6.77
CA VAL A 54 -6.54 -0.40 6.77
C VAL A 54 -6.65 -0.87 8.23
N PRO A 55 -7.83 -0.85 8.85
CA PRO A 55 -7.99 -1.08 10.29
C PRO A 55 -7.64 -2.50 10.74
N THR A 56 -7.64 -3.45 9.80
CA THR A 56 -7.26 -4.85 10.03
C THR A 56 -5.76 -5.08 9.96
N ALA A 57 -4.99 -4.09 9.49
CA ALA A 57 -3.54 -4.18 9.41
C ALA A 57 -2.89 -3.98 10.77
N SER A 58 -1.91 -4.83 11.08
CA SER A 58 -1.14 -4.75 12.33
C SER A 58 0.26 -4.16 12.14
N SER A 59 0.77 -4.15 10.89
CA SER A 59 2.14 -3.74 10.54
C SER A 59 2.24 -2.42 9.75
N PHE A 60 1.10 -1.89 9.29
CA PHE A 60 0.98 -0.59 8.64
C PHE A 60 -0.38 0.02 9.00
N THR A 61 -0.50 1.33 8.87
CA THR A 61 -1.75 2.06 9.16
C THR A 61 -2.42 2.52 7.86
N CYS A 62 -1.61 2.98 6.91
CA CYS A 62 -2.09 3.62 5.70
C CYS A 62 -1.46 3.02 4.45
N ILE A 63 -2.26 2.85 3.41
CA ILE A 63 -1.78 2.52 2.06
C ILE A 63 -2.24 3.57 1.05
N ASP A 64 -1.45 3.79 0.01
CA ASP A 64 -1.85 4.66 -1.10
C ASP A 64 -3.16 4.20 -1.73
N ARG A 65 -4.08 5.15 -1.90
CA ARG A 65 -5.42 4.90 -2.47
C ARG A 65 -5.33 4.50 -3.95
N TYR A 66 -4.33 5.03 -4.65
CA TYR A 66 -4.06 4.83 -6.06
C TYR A 66 -2.63 4.30 -6.23
N GLU A 67 -2.31 3.73 -7.39
CA GLU A 67 -0.92 3.44 -7.74
C GLU A 67 -0.06 4.71 -7.65
N ALA A 68 1.22 4.55 -7.29
CA ALA A 68 2.11 5.68 -7.17
C ALA A 68 2.31 6.37 -8.52
N SER A 69 2.36 7.69 -8.55
CA SER A 69 2.62 8.51 -9.73
C SER A 69 3.69 9.57 -9.46
N PRO A 70 4.36 10.13 -10.49
CA PRO A 70 5.27 11.25 -10.31
C PRO A 70 4.56 12.49 -9.80
N SER A 71 5.06 13.12 -8.74
CA SER A 71 4.56 14.42 -8.30
C SER A 71 4.99 15.55 -9.23
N ASP A 72 4.30 16.69 -9.18
CA ASP A 72 4.62 17.88 -10.00
C ASP A 72 6.03 18.46 -9.80
N SER A 73 6.72 18.09 -8.72
CA SER A 73 8.13 18.45 -8.49
C SER A 73 9.14 17.57 -9.26
N CYS A 74 8.67 16.53 -9.96
CA CYS A 74 9.52 15.68 -10.77
C CYS A 74 9.75 16.28 -12.17
N PRO A 75 10.99 16.25 -12.70
CA PRO A 75 11.28 16.80 -14.01
C PRO A 75 10.62 16.03 -15.16
N LEU A 76 10.33 14.73 -14.97
CA LEU A 76 9.65 13.88 -15.94
C LEU A 76 8.38 13.29 -15.31
N LEU A 77 7.23 13.55 -15.94
CA LEU A 77 5.93 12.98 -15.54
C LEU A 77 5.51 11.78 -16.40
N THR A 78 6.13 11.64 -17.57
CA THR A 78 5.95 10.49 -18.46
C THR A 78 7.30 9.81 -18.63
N LEU A 79 7.34 8.52 -18.29
CA LEU A 79 8.56 7.73 -18.22
C LEU A 79 8.59 6.72 -19.36
N THR A 80 9.77 6.51 -19.92
CA THR A 80 9.99 5.53 -21.00
C THR A 80 11.09 4.53 -20.68
N SER A 81 11.79 4.71 -19.56
CA SER A 81 12.89 3.84 -19.10
C SER A 81 13.19 4.04 -17.61
N SER A 82 13.88 3.07 -16.99
CA SER A 82 14.40 3.22 -15.62
C SER A 82 15.46 4.31 -15.48
N ILE A 83 16.06 4.75 -16.59
CA ILE A 83 16.95 5.91 -16.62
C ILE A 83 16.17 7.21 -16.40
N ASP A 84 14.94 7.32 -16.91
CA ASP A 84 14.08 8.47 -16.62
C ASP A 84 13.71 8.51 -15.13
N THR A 85 13.37 7.36 -14.55
CA THR A 85 13.19 7.22 -13.09
C THR A 85 14.46 7.62 -12.33
N GLN A 86 15.65 7.25 -12.81
CA GLN A 86 16.91 7.67 -12.19
C GLN A 86 17.15 9.19 -12.30
N ARG A 87 16.78 9.84 -13.41
CA ARG A 87 16.84 11.31 -13.54
C ARG A 87 15.90 11.99 -12.57
N ASN A 88 14.68 11.48 -12.42
CA ASN A 88 13.74 11.93 -11.40
C ASN A 88 14.32 11.78 -9.99
N LEU A 89 14.95 10.64 -9.69
CA LEU A 89 15.64 10.43 -8.42
C LEU A 89 16.85 11.35 -8.22
N ASN A 90 17.48 11.88 -9.26
CA ASN A 90 18.56 12.86 -9.09
C ASN A 90 18.03 14.26 -8.71
N GLU A 91 16.73 14.52 -8.88
CA GLU A 91 16.06 15.72 -8.37
C GLU A 91 15.60 15.49 -6.92
N GLN A 92 16.08 16.31 -5.98
CA GLN A 92 15.82 16.12 -4.55
C GLN A 92 14.35 16.36 -4.18
N SER A 93 13.69 17.27 -4.89
CA SER A 93 12.30 17.61 -4.65
C SER A 93 11.31 16.59 -5.22
N CYS A 94 11.76 15.72 -6.13
CA CYS A 94 10.93 14.69 -6.76
C CYS A 94 10.63 13.54 -5.80
N ARG A 95 9.34 13.21 -5.66
CA ARG A 95 8.81 12.14 -4.82
C ARG A 95 7.66 11.41 -5.52
N SER A 96 7.28 10.24 -5.02
CA SER A 96 6.01 9.64 -5.42
C SER A 96 4.84 10.34 -4.73
N THR A 97 3.72 10.41 -5.44
CA THR A 97 2.39 10.74 -4.91
C THR A 97 1.40 9.65 -5.33
N ALA A 98 0.14 9.70 -4.91
CA ALA A 98 -0.88 8.71 -5.29
C ALA A 98 -2.19 9.45 -5.60
N VAL A 99 -2.35 9.91 -6.84
CA VAL A 99 -3.42 10.85 -7.21
C VAL A 99 -4.32 10.24 -8.28
N LYS A 100 -5.63 10.42 -8.10
CA LYS A 100 -6.64 10.02 -9.08
C LYS A 100 -6.41 10.70 -10.43
N ALA A 101 -6.74 10.02 -11.53
CA ALA A 101 -6.68 10.53 -12.89
C ALA A 101 -5.27 10.96 -13.34
N VAL A 102 -4.24 10.38 -12.72
CA VAL A 102 -2.84 10.47 -13.15
C VAL A 102 -2.37 9.08 -13.56
N LEU A 103 -1.49 9.00 -14.57
CA LEU A 103 -0.89 7.72 -14.96
C LEU A 103 0.03 7.20 -13.84
N PRO A 104 0.01 5.88 -13.57
CA PRO A 104 0.97 5.23 -12.69
C PRO A 104 2.42 5.49 -13.08
N TRP A 105 3.29 5.49 -12.08
CA TRP A 105 4.74 5.51 -12.23
C TRP A 105 5.20 4.14 -12.71
N THR A 106 5.65 4.08 -13.96
CA THR A 106 6.16 2.86 -14.59
C THR A 106 7.64 2.98 -14.94
N TYR A 107 8.24 1.92 -15.48
CA TYR A 107 9.67 1.85 -15.73
C TYR A 107 10.49 2.14 -14.45
N VAL A 108 10.18 1.41 -13.39
CA VAL A 108 10.78 1.58 -12.08
C VAL A 108 11.28 0.23 -11.56
N THR A 109 12.55 0.18 -11.14
CA THR A 109 13.09 -1.01 -10.44
C THR A 109 12.58 -1.05 -9.00
N ARG A 110 12.67 -2.19 -8.34
CA ARG A 110 12.21 -2.30 -6.94
C ARG A 110 12.94 -1.33 -6.02
N GLU A 111 14.26 -1.20 -6.17
CA GLU A 111 15.07 -0.30 -5.33
C GLU A 111 14.76 1.19 -5.62
N GLN A 112 14.44 1.54 -6.87
CA GLN A 112 13.96 2.88 -7.22
C GLN A 112 12.60 3.16 -6.60
N ALA A 113 11.66 2.22 -6.67
CA ALA A 113 10.33 2.32 -6.06
C ALA A 113 10.43 2.50 -4.53
N ALA A 114 11.28 1.70 -3.87
CA ALA A 114 11.56 1.82 -2.44
C ALA A 114 12.10 3.21 -2.07
N THR A 115 13.03 3.74 -2.87
CA THR A 115 13.59 5.09 -2.67
C THR A 115 12.53 6.18 -2.83
N LEU A 116 11.65 6.05 -3.83
CA LEU A 116 10.55 6.99 -4.06
C LEU A 116 9.54 6.99 -2.91
N CYS A 117 9.13 5.81 -2.43
CA CYS A 117 8.30 5.70 -1.24
C CYS A 117 8.98 6.33 -0.02
N ALA A 118 10.27 6.08 0.20
CA ALA A 118 11.02 6.65 1.31
C ALA A 118 11.04 8.19 1.28
N ARG A 119 11.21 8.79 0.09
CA ARG A 119 11.12 10.26 -0.09
C ARG A 119 9.75 10.84 0.24
N ALA A 120 8.69 10.05 0.08
CA ALA A 120 7.34 10.41 0.48
C ALA A 120 7.05 10.14 1.96
N GLY A 121 8.03 9.67 2.75
CA GLY A 121 7.84 9.27 4.15
C GLY A 121 7.07 7.96 4.32
N LYS A 122 7.16 7.08 3.32
CA LYS A 122 6.47 5.79 3.20
C LYS A 122 7.49 4.67 2.92
N ARG A 123 7.03 3.45 2.68
CA ARG A 123 7.82 2.31 2.19
C ARG A 123 6.99 1.47 1.21
N LEU A 124 7.62 0.51 0.53
CA LEU A 124 6.86 -0.51 -0.20
C LEU A 124 6.07 -1.39 0.79
N PRO A 125 4.86 -1.86 0.42
CA PRO A 125 4.17 -2.88 1.19
C PRO A 125 4.95 -4.20 1.12
N THR A 126 4.80 -5.04 2.14
CA THR A 126 5.07 -6.48 1.97
C THR A 126 3.97 -7.14 1.15
N ALA A 127 4.19 -8.35 0.65
CA ALA A 127 3.21 -9.13 -0.09
C ALA A 127 1.92 -9.34 0.71
N ASN A 128 2.06 -9.61 2.01
CA ASN A 128 0.92 -9.75 2.91
C ASN A 128 0.16 -8.42 3.11
N GLU A 129 0.87 -7.31 3.28
CA GLU A 129 0.23 -5.99 3.45
C GLU A 129 -0.50 -5.55 2.19
N TRP A 130 0.10 -5.82 1.02
CA TRP A 130 -0.55 -5.62 -0.26
C TRP A 130 -1.84 -6.43 -0.34
N TYR A 131 -1.78 -7.74 -0.05
CA TYR A 131 -2.96 -8.60 -0.10
C TYR A 131 -4.06 -8.11 0.85
N MET A 132 -3.72 -7.79 2.10
CA MET A 132 -4.66 -7.28 3.09
C MET A 132 -5.38 -6.00 2.63
N ALA A 133 -4.70 -5.13 1.88
CA ALA A 133 -5.31 -3.95 1.30
C ALA A 133 -6.12 -4.26 0.02
N SER A 134 -5.68 -5.23 -0.78
CA SER A 134 -6.24 -5.55 -2.09
C SER A 134 -7.44 -6.49 -2.05
N ILE A 135 -7.71 -7.19 -0.94
CA ILE A 135 -8.84 -8.11 -0.79
C ILE A 135 -10.16 -7.46 -1.26
N GLY A 136 -10.93 -8.23 -2.02
CA GLY A 136 -12.23 -7.82 -2.54
C GLY A 136 -12.17 -6.94 -3.79
N THR A 137 -10.98 -6.66 -4.33
CA THR A 137 -10.87 -6.05 -5.67
C THR A 137 -11.44 -7.03 -6.70
N PRO A 138 -12.33 -6.60 -7.61
CA PRO A 138 -12.90 -7.48 -8.60
C PRO A 138 -11.84 -8.01 -9.58
N ASP A 139 -11.91 -9.31 -9.86
CA ASP A 139 -11.14 -9.96 -10.91
C ASP A 139 -11.98 -10.08 -12.17
N ASP A 140 -12.18 -8.94 -12.83
CA ASP A 140 -13.17 -8.77 -13.88
C ASP A 140 -12.67 -7.73 -14.87
N ALA A 141 -12.42 -8.14 -16.11
CA ALA A 141 -11.88 -7.28 -17.17
C ALA A 141 -12.82 -6.10 -17.56
N GLU A 142 -14.11 -6.15 -17.20
CA GLU A 142 -15.02 -5.01 -17.36
C GLU A 142 -14.85 -3.95 -16.27
N LYS A 143 -14.32 -4.35 -15.11
CA LYS A 143 -14.14 -3.48 -13.94
C LYS A 143 -12.71 -3.02 -13.79
N CYS A 144 -11.76 -3.93 -13.88
CA CYS A 144 -10.33 -3.68 -13.72
C CYS A 144 -9.62 -3.78 -15.07
N ASN A 145 -8.57 -2.98 -15.24
CA ASN A 145 -7.84 -2.90 -16.50
C ASN A 145 -6.93 -4.13 -16.64
N THR A 146 -7.42 -5.26 -17.16
CA THR A 146 -6.62 -6.48 -17.35
C THR A 146 -6.52 -6.95 -18.80
N SER A 147 -7.44 -6.52 -19.67
CA SER A 147 -7.52 -6.93 -21.08
C SER A 147 -7.69 -5.72 -22.01
N THR A 148 -6.72 -4.80 -21.99
CA THR A 148 -6.69 -3.63 -22.87
C THR A 148 -5.30 -3.42 -23.49
N ASN A 149 -5.15 -2.36 -24.28
CA ASN A 149 -3.90 -2.06 -25.00
C ASN A 149 -3.00 -1.06 -24.26
N GLY A 150 -3.32 -0.67 -23.03
CA GLY A 150 -2.48 0.27 -22.30
C GLY A 150 -2.96 0.60 -20.88
N ILE A 151 -2.10 1.33 -20.20
CA ILE A 151 -2.31 1.79 -18.83
C ILE A 151 -3.44 2.83 -18.81
N TRP A 152 -4.30 2.74 -17.81
CA TRP A 152 -5.30 3.76 -17.49
C TRP A 152 -4.78 4.66 -16.39
N ALA A 153 -5.27 5.91 -16.37
CA ALA A 153 -5.04 6.78 -15.24
C ALA A 153 -5.71 6.18 -13.99
N SER A 154 -5.02 6.19 -12.85
CA SER A 154 -5.50 5.49 -11.66
C SER A 154 -6.86 6.03 -11.19
N GLY A 155 -7.73 5.13 -10.76
CA GLY A 155 -9.10 5.41 -10.35
C GLY A 155 -10.04 5.81 -11.50
N SER A 156 -9.67 5.54 -12.76
CA SER A 156 -10.53 5.83 -13.92
C SER A 156 -11.83 5.03 -13.87
N ASN A 157 -11.77 3.76 -13.46
CA ASN A 157 -12.96 2.95 -13.24
C ASN A 157 -13.26 2.84 -11.73
N PRO A 158 -14.36 3.44 -11.24
CA PRO A 158 -14.71 3.37 -9.83
C PRO A 158 -15.07 1.95 -9.35
N ALA A 159 -15.32 1.01 -10.27
CA ALA A 159 -15.64 -0.38 -9.96
C ALA A 159 -14.40 -1.23 -9.64
N CYS A 160 -13.20 -0.83 -10.07
CA CYS A 160 -11.95 -1.50 -9.68
C CYS A 160 -11.50 -1.01 -8.29
N LEU A 161 -12.27 -1.38 -7.26
CA LEU A 161 -12.11 -0.91 -5.90
C LEU A 161 -12.06 -2.10 -4.94
N SER A 162 -11.05 -2.16 -4.09
CA SER A 162 -10.95 -3.19 -3.06
C SER A 162 -11.95 -2.98 -1.93
N ALA A 163 -12.16 -4.01 -1.11
CA ALA A 163 -12.99 -3.89 0.08
C ALA A 163 -12.41 -2.92 1.13
N THR A 164 -11.10 -2.63 1.08
CA THR A 164 -10.48 -1.64 1.96
C THR A 164 -10.54 -0.22 1.39
N GLY A 165 -10.77 -0.08 0.08
CA GLY A 165 -10.93 1.22 -0.58
C GLY A 165 -9.75 1.66 -1.43
N ILE A 166 -8.82 0.77 -1.78
CA ILE A 166 -7.77 1.06 -2.76
C ILE A 166 -8.23 0.72 -4.17
N TYR A 167 -7.81 1.54 -5.14
CA TYR A 167 -8.12 1.34 -6.55
C TYR A 167 -7.03 0.55 -7.26
N ASP A 168 -7.41 -0.08 -8.37
CA ASP A 168 -6.50 -0.66 -9.37
C ASP A 168 -5.49 -1.64 -8.78
N ALA A 169 -5.90 -2.40 -7.76
CA ALA A 169 -5.05 -3.46 -7.21
C ALA A 169 -5.01 -4.71 -8.10
N VAL A 170 -5.99 -4.86 -8.99
CA VAL A 170 -6.01 -5.89 -10.03
C VAL A 170 -5.83 -5.20 -11.38
N GLY A 171 -4.88 -5.69 -12.16
CA GLY A 171 -4.53 -5.15 -13.46
C GLY A 171 -3.81 -3.79 -13.39
N ASN A 172 -3.96 -3.03 -14.46
CA ASN A 172 -3.29 -1.77 -14.77
C ASN A 172 -1.76 -1.89 -14.82
N VAL A 173 -1.07 -1.99 -13.68
CA VAL A 173 0.35 -2.34 -13.62
C VAL A 173 0.64 -3.37 -12.52
N TRP A 174 1.64 -4.22 -12.78
CA TRP A 174 2.22 -5.06 -11.75
C TRP A 174 2.84 -4.19 -10.66
N GLU A 175 2.63 -4.56 -9.41
CA GLU A 175 3.13 -3.76 -8.30
C GLU A 175 4.28 -4.43 -7.56
N TRP A 176 5.40 -3.73 -7.46
CA TRP A 176 6.49 -4.12 -6.57
C TRP A 176 6.03 -4.15 -5.12
N VAL A 177 6.29 -5.28 -4.46
CA VAL A 177 6.30 -5.39 -3.00
C VAL A 177 7.75 -5.51 -2.50
N GLN A 178 7.95 -5.38 -1.19
CA GLN A 178 9.28 -5.36 -0.59
C GLN A 178 9.97 -6.74 -0.62
N ASP A 179 9.20 -7.82 -0.69
CA ASP A 179 9.68 -9.18 -0.45
C ASP A 179 10.62 -9.72 -1.55
N ASP A 180 11.58 -10.52 -1.09
CA ASP A 180 12.44 -11.36 -1.93
C ASP A 180 11.88 -12.80 -1.98
N VAL A 181 12.09 -13.44 -3.13
CA VAL A 181 11.99 -14.89 -3.29
C VAL A 181 13.40 -15.42 -3.56
N ARG A 182 13.84 -16.38 -2.75
CA ARG A 182 15.22 -16.92 -2.77
C ARG A 182 15.17 -18.43 -2.97
N ASP A 183 15.76 -18.90 -4.06
CA ASP A 183 15.81 -20.32 -4.43
C ASP A 183 14.44 -21.01 -4.26
N ASN A 184 13.42 -20.39 -4.88
CA ASN A 184 12.02 -20.79 -4.84
C ASN A 184 11.41 -20.88 -3.42
N LYS A 185 11.87 -20.04 -2.50
CA LYS A 185 11.28 -19.89 -1.17
C LYS A 185 10.87 -18.45 -0.92
N TYR A 186 9.72 -18.30 -0.28
CA TYR A 186 9.31 -17.06 0.36
C TYR A 186 9.48 -17.21 1.87
N GLY A 187 10.46 -16.50 2.43
CA GLY A 187 10.98 -16.81 3.76
C GLY A 187 11.54 -18.23 3.79
N GLU A 188 11.03 -19.06 4.71
CA GLU A 188 11.41 -20.48 4.83
C GLU A 188 10.47 -21.42 4.06
N THR A 189 9.40 -20.90 3.46
CA THR A 189 8.34 -21.69 2.84
C THR A 189 8.65 -21.92 1.36
N PRO A 190 8.75 -23.17 0.87
CA PRO A 190 8.84 -23.46 -0.55
C PRO A 190 7.60 -22.99 -1.31
N LEU A 191 7.80 -22.37 -2.46
CA LEU A 191 6.74 -21.99 -3.38
C LEU A 191 6.42 -23.14 -4.35
N PRO A 192 5.17 -23.28 -4.82
CA PRO A 192 4.82 -24.31 -5.78
C PRO A 192 5.48 -24.06 -7.16
N PRO A 193 5.46 -25.03 -8.08
CA PRO A 193 5.79 -24.79 -9.48
C PRO A 193 4.88 -23.72 -10.10
N GLU A 194 5.32 -23.10 -11.20
CA GLU A 194 4.46 -22.18 -11.95
C GLU A 194 3.21 -22.88 -12.49
N GLY A 195 2.08 -22.17 -12.50
CA GLY A 195 0.79 -22.73 -12.89
C GLY A 195 -0.38 -21.88 -12.40
N TYR A 196 -1.60 -22.35 -12.68
CA TYR A 196 -2.83 -21.72 -12.21
C TYR A 196 -2.99 -21.90 -10.70
N VAL A 197 -3.37 -20.84 -10.00
CA VAL A 197 -3.52 -20.86 -8.55
C VAL A 197 -4.64 -21.82 -8.15
N ALA A 198 -4.34 -22.77 -7.28
CA ALA A 198 -5.31 -23.73 -6.75
C ALA A 198 -5.46 -23.68 -5.22
N GLN A 199 -4.52 -23.01 -4.55
CA GLN A 199 -4.58 -22.73 -3.12
C GLN A 199 -3.65 -21.57 -2.79
N VAL A 200 -4.04 -20.74 -1.83
CA VAL A 200 -3.20 -19.67 -1.27
C VAL A 200 -3.12 -19.75 0.25
N ASP A 201 -2.07 -19.16 0.81
CA ASP A 201 -1.97 -18.89 2.24
C ASP A 201 -2.73 -17.60 2.65
N MET A 202 -2.62 -17.22 3.93
CA MET A 202 -3.28 -16.01 4.46
C MET A 202 -2.74 -14.70 3.89
N ALA A 203 -1.56 -14.70 3.27
CA ALA A 203 -0.98 -13.56 2.57
C ALA A 203 -1.34 -13.55 1.08
N GLY A 204 -2.23 -14.46 0.64
CA GLY A 204 -2.59 -14.62 -0.76
C GLY A 204 -1.41 -15.09 -1.61
N ILE A 205 -0.42 -15.76 -1.02
CA ILE A 205 0.70 -16.39 -1.74
C ILE A 205 0.28 -17.80 -2.14
N PRO A 206 0.46 -18.21 -3.42
CA PRO A 206 0.14 -19.57 -3.85
C PRO A 206 0.90 -20.64 -3.07
N SER A 207 0.18 -21.61 -2.52
CA SER A 207 0.73 -22.81 -1.87
C SER A 207 0.55 -24.08 -2.71
N LEU A 208 -0.35 -24.04 -3.69
CA LEU A 208 -0.58 -25.10 -4.66
C LEU A 208 -0.96 -24.47 -6.01
N THR A 209 -0.43 -25.05 -7.08
CA THR A 209 -0.80 -24.71 -8.46
C THR A 209 -1.22 -25.95 -9.23
N GLU A 210 -2.01 -25.73 -10.28
CA GLU A 210 -2.47 -26.75 -11.22
C GLU A 210 -2.17 -26.34 -12.67
N THR A 211 -2.36 -27.28 -13.60
CA THR A 211 -2.14 -27.05 -15.03
C THR A 211 -3.38 -26.50 -15.74
N LYS A 212 -4.52 -26.45 -15.04
CA LYS A 212 -5.79 -25.96 -15.57
C LYS A 212 -6.27 -24.74 -14.77
N PRO A 213 -6.98 -23.80 -15.43
CA PRO A 213 -7.59 -22.68 -14.74
C PRO A 213 -8.52 -23.12 -13.60
N ASN A 214 -8.62 -22.27 -12.59
CA ASN A 214 -9.42 -22.51 -11.40
C ASN A 214 -10.24 -21.26 -11.06
N GLU A 215 -11.53 -21.32 -11.35
CA GLU A 215 -12.46 -20.22 -11.16
C GLU A 215 -12.58 -19.76 -9.69
N LEU A 216 -12.24 -20.61 -8.70
CA LEU A 216 -12.20 -20.19 -7.29
C LEU A 216 -11.10 -19.15 -7.01
N PHE A 217 -10.07 -19.13 -7.86
CA PHE A 217 -8.97 -18.18 -7.83
C PHE A 217 -8.93 -17.37 -9.13
N TYR A 218 -10.09 -17.19 -9.78
CA TYR A 218 -10.25 -16.31 -10.93
C TYR A 218 -9.32 -16.60 -12.11
N ASP A 219 -8.87 -17.85 -12.24
CA ASP A 219 -7.89 -18.27 -13.24
C ASP A 219 -6.51 -17.58 -13.10
N ASP A 220 -6.25 -16.99 -11.93
CA ASP A 220 -4.99 -16.34 -11.59
C ASP A 220 -3.79 -17.27 -11.82
N TYR A 221 -2.70 -16.68 -12.29
CA TYR A 221 -1.48 -17.42 -12.58
C TYR A 221 -0.35 -17.09 -11.60
N PHE A 222 0.45 -18.11 -11.31
CA PHE A 222 1.64 -18.01 -10.48
C PHE A 222 2.89 -18.28 -11.30
N TRP A 223 3.85 -17.36 -11.24
CA TRP A 223 5.15 -17.51 -11.91
C TRP A 223 6.28 -17.63 -10.90
N SER A 224 7.01 -18.74 -10.92
CA SER A 224 8.16 -18.99 -10.02
C SER A 224 9.38 -19.52 -10.79
N ARG A 225 10.52 -19.57 -10.10
CA ARG A 225 11.77 -20.15 -10.64
C ARG A 225 12.57 -20.80 -9.52
N GLU A 226 13.14 -21.96 -9.79
CA GLU A 226 13.82 -22.81 -8.79
C GLU A 226 15.04 -22.18 -8.13
N ILE A 227 15.86 -21.44 -8.88
CA ILE A 227 17.17 -20.96 -8.41
C ILE A 227 17.30 -19.46 -8.70
N GLY A 228 17.77 -18.71 -7.71
CA GLY A 228 18.07 -17.29 -7.81
C GLY A 228 17.42 -16.43 -6.72
N VAL A 229 17.61 -15.11 -6.84
CA VAL A 229 16.97 -14.11 -5.98
C VAL A 229 16.14 -13.19 -6.85
N PHE A 230 14.84 -13.14 -6.58
CA PHE A 230 13.86 -12.41 -7.35
C PHE A 230 13.05 -11.49 -6.44
N GLY A 231 12.56 -10.39 -7.00
CA GLY A 231 11.53 -9.61 -6.36
C GLY A 231 10.15 -10.18 -6.67
N MET A 232 9.17 -9.86 -5.83
CA MET A 232 7.79 -10.25 -6.03
C MET A 232 6.96 -9.10 -6.60
N LEU A 233 6.09 -9.41 -7.56
CA LEU A 233 5.06 -8.51 -8.08
C LEU A 233 3.66 -9.09 -7.81
N ARG A 234 2.67 -8.21 -7.63
CA ARG A 234 1.26 -8.55 -7.35
C ARG A 234 0.31 -7.87 -8.34
N GLY A 235 -0.87 -8.48 -8.56
CA GLY A 235 -2.04 -7.83 -9.15
C GLY A 235 -2.25 -8.02 -10.66
N GLY A 236 -1.20 -8.29 -11.45
CA GLY A 236 -1.31 -8.30 -12.91
C GLY A 236 -1.12 -6.91 -13.54
N PHE A 237 -1.26 -6.80 -14.85
CA PHE A 237 -1.17 -5.53 -15.59
C PHE A 237 -2.25 -5.47 -16.68
N TYR A 238 -2.31 -4.36 -17.42
CA TYR A 238 -3.36 -4.09 -18.43
C TYR A 238 -3.53 -5.13 -19.55
N ALA A 239 -2.57 -6.03 -19.76
CA ALA A 239 -2.66 -7.11 -20.74
C ALA A 239 -2.35 -8.49 -20.11
N SER A 240 -2.71 -8.64 -18.83
CA SER A 240 -2.66 -9.93 -18.14
C SER A 240 -3.77 -10.89 -18.55
N ASP A 241 -4.85 -10.39 -19.15
CA ASP A 241 -6.09 -11.14 -19.36
C ASP A 241 -6.53 -11.80 -18.04
N SER A 242 -6.82 -13.11 -18.05
CA SER A 242 -7.20 -13.88 -16.86
C SER A 242 -6.01 -14.28 -15.97
N ASP A 243 -4.77 -14.12 -16.44
CA ASP A 243 -3.60 -14.57 -15.66
C ASP A 243 -3.25 -13.62 -14.50
N GLY A 244 -3.80 -12.40 -14.52
CA GLY A 244 -3.59 -11.37 -13.51
C GLY A 244 -4.84 -11.15 -12.68
N GLY A 245 -4.64 -10.81 -11.41
CA GLY A 245 -5.72 -10.77 -10.45
C GLY A 245 -5.24 -10.74 -9.00
N LEU A 246 -6.16 -10.97 -8.07
CA LEU A 246 -5.91 -10.78 -6.64
C LEU A 246 -4.84 -11.75 -6.10
N TYR A 247 -4.84 -12.98 -6.60
CA TYR A 247 -3.94 -14.06 -6.22
C TYR A 247 -2.80 -14.26 -7.21
N ALA A 248 -2.76 -13.52 -8.31
CA ALA A 248 -1.66 -13.54 -9.24
C ALA A 248 -0.36 -13.02 -8.60
N VAL A 249 0.71 -13.83 -8.70
CA VAL A 249 2.03 -13.49 -8.15
C VAL A 249 3.12 -13.80 -9.15
N HIS A 250 3.92 -12.80 -9.47
CA HIS A 250 5.13 -12.99 -10.24
C HIS A 250 6.35 -12.99 -9.31
N ALA A 251 6.82 -14.19 -8.96
CA ALA A 251 7.91 -14.49 -8.03
C ALA A 251 9.24 -14.84 -8.74
N LYS A 252 9.38 -14.51 -10.03
CA LYS A 252 10.59 -14.76 -10.84
C LYS A 252 11.17 -13.51 -11.53
N THR A 253 10.77 -12.31 -11.10
CA THR A 253 11.24 -11.06 -11.71
C THR A 253 12.57 -10.62 -11.08
N ALA A 254 13.57 -10.30 -11.90
CA ALA A 254 14.77 -9.64 -11.39
C ALA A 254 14.40 -8.29 -10.74
N PRO A 255 14.89 -7.94 -9.54
CA PRO A 255 14.57 -6.65 -8.89
C PRO A 255 14.91 -5.41 -9.73
N THR A 256 15.87 -5.56 -10.66
CA THR A 256 16.29 -4.54 -11.62
C THR A 256 15.37 -4.40 -12.84
N SER A 257 14.36 -5.26 -12.99
CA SER A 257 13.40 -5.16 -14.09
C SER A 257 12.56 -3.90 -13.94
N ALA A 258 12.37 -3.21 -15.05
CA ALA A 258 11.61 -1.97 -15.12
C ALA A 258 11.01 -1.86 -16.52
N THR A 259 9.71 -2.12 -16.63
CA THR A 259 8.97 -2.08 -17.89
C THR A 259 7.78 -1.13 -17.76
N VAL A 260 7.10 -0.88 -18.88
CA VAL A 260 5.84 -0.15 -18.88
C VAL A 260 4.78 -0.81 -18.00
N ALA A 261 4.83 -2.13 -17.81
CA ALA A 261 3.84 -2.87 -17.05
C ALA A 261 4.16 -2.97 -15.55
N ILE A 262 5.25 -2.36 -15.07
CA ILE A 262 5.71 -2.49 -13.68
C ILE A 262 5.69 -1.12 -13.01
N GLY A 263 4.90 -1.00 -11.94
CA GLY A 263 4.84 0.13 -11.03
C GLY A 263 4.87 -0.31 -9.57
N PHE A 264 4.22 0.47 -8.70
CA PHE A 264 4.21 0.24 -7.25
C PHE A 264 3.15 1.10 -6.57
N ARG A 265 2.89 0.81 -5.30
CA ARG A 265 2.22 1.70 -4.35
C ARG A 265 2.96 1.69 -3.01
N CYS A 266 2.70 2.67 -2.14
CA CYS A 266 3.41 2.80 -0.86
C CYS A 266 2.49 2.65 0.36
N VAL A 267 3.07 2.27 1.50
CA VAL A 267 2.42 2.19 2.82
C VAL A 267 3.16 3.00 3.89
N ARG A 268 2.44 3.36 4.96
CA ARG A 268 2.95 4.05 6.15
C ARG A 268 2.45 3.39 7.44
#